data_AF-I5C179-F1
#
_entry.id   AF-I5C179-F1
#
_cell.length_a   1.000
_cell.length_b   1.000
_cell.length_c   1.000
_cell.angle_alpha   90.00
_cell.angle_beta   90.00
_cell.angle_gamma   90.00
#
_symmetry.space_group_name_H-M   'P 1'
#
loop_
_entity.id
_entity.type
_entity.pdbx_description
1 polymer ?
#
loop_
_entity_poly.entity_id
_entity_poly.type
_entity_poly.pdbx_seq_one_letter_code
_entity_poly.pdbx_strand_id
1 'polypeptide(L)'
;MLLDQPLKKWFTNAQGSDTALKSMLKSISWRIVGTLDTMVIAYFITGQLTMAVSIGSIEVFSKIILYYFHERAWEKVTTTKKEHERSEELA
;
A
#
# COMPACT_ATOMS: atom_id res chain seq x y z
N MET A 1 -27.49 -18.97 -8.32
CA MET A 1 -28.77 -18.46 -7.80
C MET A 1 -29.28 -19.14 -6.51
N LEU A 2 -28.79 -20.32 -6.09
CA LEU A 2 -29.13 -20.91 -4.78
C LEU A 2 -27.91 -21.20 -3.86
N LEU A 3 -26.69 -20.90 -4.32
CA LEU A 3 -25.44 -21.20 -3.60
C LEU A 3 -24.67 -19.94 -3.15
N ASP A 4 -25.28 -18.76 -3.31
CA ASP A 4 -24.60 -17.48 -3.16
C ASP A 4 -24.95 -16.79 -1.80
N GLN A 5 -25.99 -17.28 -1.12
CA GLN A 5 -26.51 -16.69 0.13
C GLN A 5 -25.65 -16.88 1.39
N PRO A 6 -25.07 -18.07 1.70
CA PRO A 6 -24.29 -18.24 2.92
C PRO A 6 -22.91 -17.58 2.81
N LEU A 7 -22.38 -17.45 1.59
CA LEU A 7 -21.08 -16.81 1.32
C LEU A 7 -21.14 -15.29 1.52
N LYS A 8 -22.23 -14.65 1.05
CA LYS A 8 -22.35 -13.19 1.09
C LYS A 8 -22.40 -12.67 2.54
N LYS A 9 -23.05 -13.41 3.44
CA LYS A 9 -23.20 -13.05 4.87
C LYS A 9 -21.89 -13.03 5.65
N TRP A 10 -20.89 -13.81 5.24
CA TRP A 10 -19.55 -13.81 5.84
C TRP A 10 -18.77 -12.53 5.48
N PHE A 11 -18.94 -12.01 4.27
CA PHE A 11 -18.23 -10.81 3.82
C PHE A 11 -18.95 -9.49 4.15
N THR A 12 -20.27 -9.50 4.41
CA THR A 12 -21.05 -8.27 4.66
C THR A 12 -21.10 -7.79 6.11
N ASN A 13 -20.50 -8.50 7.07
CA ASN A 13 -20.67 -8.19 8.51
C ASN A 13 -19.57 -7.32 9.15
N ALA A 14 -18.63 -6.77 8.36
CA ALA A 14 -17.52 -5.98 8.91
C ALA A 14 -17.54 -4.49 8.52
N GLN A 15 -18.69 -3.96 8.08
CA GLN A 15 -18.82 -2.54 7.77
C GLN A 15 -19.19 -1.72 9.01
N GLY A 16 -18.34 -1.82 10.04
CA GLY A 16 -18.30 -0.81 11.09
C GLY A 16 -17.56 0.40 10.53
N SER A 17 -18.10 1.61 10.76
CA SER A 17 -17.53 2.91 10.34
C SER A 17 -16.00 2.86 10.28
N ASP A 18 -15.43 2.93 9.07
CA ASP A 18 -13.97 2.93 8.88
C ASP A 18 -13.42 4.27 9.37
N THR A 19 -13.16 4.35 10.68
CA THR A 19 -12.46 5.46 11.28
C THR A 19 -11.05 5.50 10.69
N ALA A 20 -10.54 6.71 10.37
CA ALA A 20 -9.21 6.89 9.79
C ALA A 20 -8.11 6.09 10.51
N LEU A 21 -8.20 5.97 11.84
CA LEU A 21 -7.32 5.15 12.67
C LEU A 21 -7.33 3.66 12.30
N LYS A 22 -8.49 3.07 12.02
CA LYS A 22 -8.62 1.65 11.64
C LYS A 22 -7.97 1.38 10.28
N SER A 23 -8.15 2.30 9.33
CA SER A 23 -7.50 2.25 8.02
C SER A 23 -5.98 2.41 8.10
N MET A 24 -5.50 3.33 8.95
CA MET A 24 -4.06 3.48 9.21
C MET A 24 -3.46 2.21 9.83
N LEU A 25 -4.10 1.67 10.87
CA LEU A 25 -3.66 0.42 11.51
C LEU A 25 -3.65 -0.76 10.53
N LYS A 26 -4.66 -0.86 9.67
CA LYS A 26 -4.71 -1.88 8.61
C LYS A 26 -3.56 -1.72 7.62
N SER A 27 -3.24 -0.49 7.20
CA SER A 27 -2.11 -0.20 6.32
C SER A 27 -0.76 -0.58 6.96
N ILE A 28 -0.57 -0.23 8.24
CA ILE A 28 0.65 -0.59 8.99
C ILE A 28 0.75 -2.11 9.12
N SER A 29 -0.35 -2.79 9.49
CA SER A 29 -0.39 -4.25 9.59
C SER A 29 -0.01 -4.91 8.27
N TRP A 30 -0.55 -4.43 7.16
CA TRP A 30 -0.22 -4.95 5.83
C TRP A 30 1.25 -4.75 5.46
N ARG A 31 1.85 -3.61 5.86
CA ARG A 31 3.28 -3.35 5.65
C ARG A 31 4.16 -4.32 6.44
N ILE A 32 3.82 -4.59 7.71
CA ILE A 32 4.57 -5.52 8.55
C ILE A 32 4.53 -6.93 7.94
N VAL A 33 3.35 -7.38 7.51
CA VAL A 33 3.20 -8.70 6.86
C VAL A 33 4.04 -8.78 5.60
N GLY A 34 4.04 -7.75 4.76
CA GLY A 34 4.85 -7.71 3.53
C GLY A 34 6.35 -7.79 3.80
N THR A 35 6.87 -7.02 4.76
CA THR A 35 8.30 -7.05 5.10
C THR A 35 8.72 -8.38 5.72
N LEU A 36 7.87 -8.97 6.57
CA LEU A 36 8.11 -10.30 7.11
C LEU A 36 8.14 -11.37 6.01
N ASP A 37 7.24 -11.29 5.04
CA ASP A 37 7.22 -12.19 3.89
C ASP A 37 8.54 -12.12 3.11
N THR A 38 9.01 -10.91 2.78
CA THR A 38 10.31 -10.68 2.14
C THR A 38 11.46 -11.30 2.95
N MET A 39 11.48 -11.07 4.27
CA MET A 39 12.52 -11.60 5.16
C MET A 39 12.48 -13.13 5.22
N VAL A 40 11.30 -13.73 5.29
CA VAL A 40 11.13 -15.20 5.31
C VAL A 40 11.63 -15.80 4.00
N ILE A 41 11.24 -15.24 2.85
CA ILE A 41 11.72 -15.68 1.54
C ILE A 41 13.25 -15.54 1.46
N ALA A 42 13.78 -14.39 1.84
CA ALA A 42 15.23 -14.15 1.84
C ALA A 42 15.98 -15.12 2.76
N TYR A 43 15.41 -15.46 3.93
CA TYR A 43 15.98 -16.44 4.84
C TYR A 43 15.96 -17.85 4.25
N PHE A 44 14.87 -18.27 3.62
CA PHE A 44 14.80 -19.58 2.97
C PHE A 44 15.81 -19.72 1.83
N ILE A 45 16.06 -18.64 1.08
CA ILE A 45 17.02 -18.65 -0.03
C ILE A 45 18.48 -18.65 0.49
N THR A 46 18.78 -17.82 1.49
CA THR A 46 20.16 -17.58 1.93
C THR A 46 20.61 -18.43 3.11
N GLY A 47 19.66 -18.95 3.90
CA GLY A 47 19.90 -19.62 5.18
C GLY A 47 20.40 -18.69 6.29
N GLN A 48 20.54 -17.38 6.04
CA GLN A 48 21.20 -16.44 6.94
C GLN A 48 20.24 -15.34 7.41
N LEU A 49 20.03 -15.29 8.73
CA LEU A 49 19.12 -14.31 9.34
C LEU A 49 19.60 -12.86 9.12
N THR A 50 20.91 -12.63 9.22
CA THR A 50 21.50 -11.29 9.00
C THR A 50 21.17 -10.77 7.60
N MET A 51 21.31 -11.61 6.57
CA MET A 51 20.99 -11.25 5.19
C MET A 51 19.49 -10.94 5.01
N ALA A 52 18.62 -11.79 5.56
CA ALA A 52 17.17 -11.58 5.52
C ALA A 52 16.76 -10.24 6.15
N VAL A 53 17.28 -9.93 7.33
CA VAL A 53 17.02 -8.66 8.03
C VAL A 53 17.55 -7.47 7.24
N SER A 54 18.76 -7.58 6.65
CA SER A 54 19.31 -6.53 5.79
C SER A 54 18.44 -6.27 4.56
N ILE A 55 17.95 -7.31 3.89
CA ILE A 55 17.06 -7.18 2.73
C ILE A 55 15.74 -6.53 3.13
N GLY A 56 15.09 -7.00 4.20
CA GLY A 56 13.84 -6.41 4.70
C GLY A 56 14.00 -4.93 5.10
N SER A 57 15.14 -4.58 5.70
CA SER A 57 15.44 -3.20 6.05
C SER A 57 15.56 -2.32 4.81
N ILE A 58 16.33 -2.76 3.81
CA ILE A 58 16.49 -2.05 2.54
C ILE A 58 15.14 -1.90 1.83
N GLU A 59 14.29 -2.93 1.80
CA GLU A 59 12.96 -2.89 1.19
C GLU A 59 12.11 -1.75 1.75
N VAL A 60 12.05 -1.61 3.08
CA VAL A 60 11.29 -0.55 3.75
C VAL A 60 11.85 0.83 3.40
N PHE A 61 13.18 1.02 3.49
CA PHE A 61 13.82 2.30 3.17
C PHE A 61 13.63 2.69 1.70
N SER A 62 13.84 1.74 0.78
CA SER A 62 13.64 1.96 -0.66
C SER A 62 12.19 2.36 -0.97
N LYS A 63 11.19 1.72 -0.33
CA LYS A 63 9.78 2.08 -0.51
C LYS A 63 9.47 3.50 -0.03
N ILE A 64 10.04 3.94 1.10
CA ILE A 64 9.83 5.31 1.59
C ILE A 64 10.39 6.32 0.58
N ILE A 65 11.60 6.09 0.09
CA ILE A 65 12.26 6.95 -0.90
C ILE A 65 11.45 6.99 -2.20
N LEU A 66 11.08 5.82 -2.73
CA LEU A 66 10.30 5.71 -3.97
C LEU A 66 8.92 6.36 -3.82
N TYR A 67 8.24 6.18 -2.69
CA TYR A 67 6.94 6.78 -2.45
C TYR A 67 7.02 8.31 -2.43
N TYR A 68 8.03 8.89 -1.77
CA TYR A 68 8.24 10.33 -1.76
C TYR A 68 8.46 10.89 -3.18
N PHE A 69 9.34 10.25 -3.97
CA PHE A 69 9.58 10.69 -5.35
C PHE A 69 8.35 10.49 -6.24
N HIS A 70 7.60 9.39 -6.05
CA HIS A 70 6.36 9.13 -6.76
C HIS A 70 5.33 10.22 -6.48
N GLU A 71 5.11 10.56 -5.22
CA GLU A 71 4.19 11.65 -4.82
C GLU A 71 4.62 12.99 -5.43
N ARG A 72 5.92 13.29 -5.40
CA ARG A 72 6.47 14.53 -5.98
C ARG A 72 6.36 14.60 -7.49
N ALA A 73 6.55 13.49 -8.19
CA ALA A 73 6.35 13.41 -9.63
C ALA A 73 4.87 13.57 -9.98
N TRP A 74 3.98 12.93 -9.21
CA TRP A 74 2.54 12.99 -9.41
C TRP A 74 1.96 14.39 -9.19
N GLU A 75 2.45 15.09 -8.17
CA GLU A 75 2.08 16.49 -7.88
C GLU A 75 2.37 17.40 -9.08
N LYS A 76 3.56 17.26 -9.69
CA LYS A 76 3.97 18.06 -10.86
C LYS A 76 3.04 17.81 -12.05
N VAL A 77 2.78 16.54 -12.37
CA VAL A 77 1.92 16.16 -13.51
C VAL A 77 0.48 16.63 -13.30
N THR A 78 -0.06 16.45 -12.09
CA THR A 78 -1.45 16.84 -11.76
C THR A 78 -1.61 18.36 -11.76
N THR A 79 -0.62 19.11 -11.29
CA THR A 79 -0.65 20.58 -11.27
C THR A 79 -0.71 21.14 -12.70
N THR A 80 0.10 20.61 -13.62
CA THR A 80 0.05 20.99 -15.04
C THR A 80 -1.32 20.71 -15.66
N LYS A 81 -1.96 19.59 -15.32
CA LYS A 81 -3.31 19.27 -15.82
C LYS A 81 -4.36 20.27 -15.33
N LYS A 82 -4.33 20.66 -14.06
CA LYS A 82 -5.27 21.65 -13.50
C LYS A 82 -5.14 23.03 -14.14
N GLU A 83 -3.93 23.45 -14.49
CA GLU A 83 -3.71 24.72 -15.17
C GLU A 83 -4.28 24.72 -16.60
N HIS A 84 -4.14 23.59 -17.32
CA HIS A 84 -4.66 23.44 -18.67
C HIS A 84 -6.20 23.47 -18.71
N GLU A 85 -6.86 22.69 -17.85
CA GLU A 85 -8.33 22.65 -17.76
C GLU A 85 -8.91 24.02 -17.38
N ARG A 86 -8.29 24.74 -16.44
CA ARG A 86 -8.70 26.10 -16.05
C ARG A 86 -8.50 27.13 -17.16
N SER A 87 -7.51 26.96 -18.03
CA SER A 87 -7.29 27.87 -19.17
C SER A 87 -8.30 27.68 -20.31
N GLU A 88 -8.81 26.46 -20.50
CA GLU A 88 -9.90 26.18 -21.46
C GLU A 88 -11.27 26.66 -20.95
N GLU A 89 -11.52 26.60 -19.65
CA GLU A 89 -12.79 27.06 -19.05
C GLU A 89 -12.93 28.59 -19.02
N LEU A 90 -11.81 29.31 -19.12
CA LEU A 90 -11.75 30.78 -19.16
C LEU A 90 -11.66 31.36 -20.60
N ALA A 91 -11.63 30.50 -21.63
CA ALA A 91 -11.56 30.87 -23.05
C ALA A 91 -12.92 30.69 -23.74
#